data_AF-A0A3M5V027-F1
#
_entry.id   AF-A0A3M5V027-F1
#
_cell.length_a   1.000
_cell.length_b   1.000
_cell.length_c   1.000
_cell.angle_alpha   90.00
_cell.angle_beta   90.00
_cell.angle_gamma   90.00
#
_symmetry.space_group_name_H-M   'P 1'
#
loop_
_entity.id
_entity.type
_entity.pdbx_description
1 polymer ?
#
loop_
_entity_poly.entity_id
_entity_poly.type
_entity_poly.pdbx_seq_one_letter_code
_entity_poly.pdbx_strand_id
1 'polypeptide(L)'
;WQVQGDADNVQRFMRAVQNQPDEAARQIRTFVGSALETTAASFDLSSLINTDASQVRISDFEAQLRQQIDQQLLTTYGVRVAQVGIERLTLPSVTLTATVDRMRAERETIATERTAVGKREAAQIRSAAERDARIMQADATVKAADIEAQSRVEAAQIYGRAYAGNPQLYNLLRSLDTLGTVVTPGTKIILRTDAAPFRALVDGPKDLQP
;
A
#
# COMPACT_ATOMS: atom_id res chain seq x y z
N TRP A 1 26.88 -39.73 29.43
CA TRP A 1 27.06 -40.99 28.67
C TRP A 1 27.16 -42.12 29.69
N GLN A 2 26.85 -43.35 29.28
CA GLN A 2 26.93 -44.52 30.16
C GLN A 2 27.30 -45.77 29.36
N VAL A 3 28.06 -46.68 29.98
CA VAL A 3 28.32 -48.01 29.42
C VAL A 3 27.07 -48.85 29.66
N GLN A 4 26.55 -49.52 28.63
CA GLN A 4 25.42 -50.44 28.82
C GLN A 4 25.88 -51.67 29.60
N GLY A 5 25.02 -52.18 30.49
CA GLY A 5 25.34 -53.31 31.39
C GLY A 5 25.52 -54.67 30.70
N ASP A 6 25.47 -54.75 29.38
CA ASP A 6 25.72 -55.97 28.63
C ASP A 6 27.19 -56.36 28.69
N ALA A 7 27.47 -57.65 28.90
CA ALA A 7 28.83 -58.17 29.01
C ALA A 7 29.71 -57.81 27.80
N ASP A 8 29.14 -57.84 26.59
CA ASP A 8 29.85 -57.49 25.36
C ASP A 8 30.23 -55.99 25.30
N ASN A 9 29.33 -55.11 25.74
CA ASN A 9 29.56 -53.66 25.74
C ASN A 9 30.59 -53.27 26.80
N VAL A 10 30.53 -53.88 27.99
CA VAL A 10 31.54 -53.72 29.03
C VAL A 10 32.90 -54.24 28.56
N GLN A 11 32.97 -55.38 27.86
CA GLN A 11 34.21 -55.90 27.33
C GLN A 11 34.80 -55.01 26.23
N ARG A 12 33.96 -54.45 25.34
CA ARG A 12 34.40 -53.46 24.33
C ARG A 12 34.96 -52.21 24.98
N PHE A 13 34.28 -51.67 25.99
CA PHE A 13 34.76 -50.51 26.74
C PHE A 13 36.13 -50.78 27.41
N MET A 14 36.25 -51.93 28.07
CA MET A 14 37.51 -52.36 28.71
C MET A 14 38.64 -52.54 27.70
N ARG A 15 38.37 -53.09 26.50
CA ARG A 15 39.39 -53.26 25.45
C ARG A 15 39.79 -51.94 24.80
N ALA A 16 38.83 -51.05 24.55
CA ALA A 16 39.05 -49.82 23.82
C ALA A 16 39.66 -48.70 24.67
N VAL A 17 39.38 -48.70 25.99
CA VAL A 17 39.75 -47.60 26.89
C VAL A 17 40.43 -48.08 28.18
N GLN A 18 40.69 -49.38 28.34
CA GLN A 18 41.41 -49.94 29.50
C GLN A 18 40.83 -49.52 30.87
N ASN A 19 39.51 -49.34 30.95
CA ASN A 19 38.81 -48.85 32.14
C ASN A 19 39.20 -47.42 32.59
N GLN A 20 39.76 -46.60 31.70
CA GLN A 20 40.11 -45.21 31.99
C GLN A 20 38.98 -44.26 31.55
N PRO A 21 38.13 -43.77 32.48
CA PRO A 21 37.01 -42.91 32.12
C PRO A 21 37.45 -41.58 31.49
N ASP A 22 38.62 -41.06 31.85
CA ASP A 22 39.17 -39.83 31.27
C ASP A 22 39.55 -40.00 29.81
N GLU A 23 40.10 -41.15 29.45
CA GLU A 23 40.44 -41.46 28.06
C GLU A 23 39.18 -41.67 27.23
N ALA A 24 38.13 -42.30 27.78
CA ALA A 24 36.83 -42.39 27.13
C ALA A 24 36.23 -41.00 26.88
N ALA A 25 36.28 -40.12 27.89
CA ALA A 25 35.79 -38.76 27.76
C ALA A 25 36.53 -37.94 26.70
N ARG A 26 37.87 -38.12 26.58
CA ARG A 26 38.66 -37.50 25.50
C ARG A 26 38.23 -37.98 24.13
N GLN A 27 38.08 -39.30 23.94
CA GLN A 27 37.65 -39.87 22.67
C GLN A 27 36.23 -39.41 22.29
N ILE A 28 35.29 -39.47 23.24
CA ILE A 28 33.91 -38.98 23.05
C ILE A 28 33.92 -37.50 22.61
N ARG A 29 34.78 -36.66 23.20
CA ARG A 29 34.90 -35.26 22.81
C ARG A 29 35.34 -35.09 21.36
N THR A 30 36.29 -35.89 20.89
CA THR A 30 36.73 -35.90 19.49
C THR A 30 35.60 -36.28 18.54
N PHE A 31 34.84 -37.34 18.87
CA PHE A 31 33.67 -37.77 18.08
C PHE A 31 32.57 -36.70 18.05
N VAL A 32 32.24 -36.11 19.20
CA VAL A 32 31.26 -35.02 19.28
C VAL A 32 31.70 -33.83 18.44
N GLY A 33 32.98 -33.45 18.46
CA GLY A 33 33.51 -32.38 17.61
C GLY A 33 33.30 -32.63 16.11
N SER A 34 33.67 -33.82 15.62
CA SER A 34 33.50 -34.18 14.21
C SER A 34 32.03 -34.29 13.79
N ALA A 35 31.17 -34.86 14.64
CA ALA A 35 29.74 -34.93 14.39
C ALA A 35 29.06 -33.55 14.42
N LEU A 36 29.52 -32.65 15.30
CA LEU A 36 29.08 -31.25 15.33
C LEU A 36 29.39 -30.52 14.03
N GLU A 37 30.61 -30.64 13.50
CA GLU A 37 30.98 -30.02 12.21
C GLU A 37 30.13 -30.55 11.06
N THR A 38 29.93 -31.87 11.02
CA THR A 38 29.12 -32.52 9.99
C THR A 38 27.64 -32.11 10.07
N THR A 39 27.09 -32.08 11.27
CA THR A 39 25.69 -31.69 11.49
C THR A 39 25.50 -30.20 11.19
N ALA A 40 26.40 -29.33 11.65
CA ALA A 40 26.37 -27.89 11.38
C ALA A 40 26.42 -27.56 9.88
N ALA A 41 27.18 -28.32 9.09
CA ALA A 41 27.22 -28.14 7.63
C ALA A 41 25.88 -28.44 6.93
N SER A 42 25.01 -29.25 7.56
CA SER A 42 23.72 -29.65 7.01
C SER A 42 22.54 -28.81 7.51
N PHE A 43 22.76 -27.86 8.42
CA PHE A 43 21.72 -26.99 8.99
C PHE A 43 21.92 -25.54 8.61
N ASP A 44 20.84 -24.87 8.20
CA ASP A 44 20.84 -23.43 8.00
C ASP A 44 20.89 -22.67 9.34
N LEU A 45 21.65 -21.59 9.40
CA LEU A 45 21.70 -20.74 10.61
C LEU A 45 20.32 -20.20 11.01
N SER A 46 19.43 -19.94 10.03
CA SER A 46 18.05 -19.48 10.25
C SER A 46 17.15 -20.51 10.96
N SER A 47 17.55 -21.79 10.96
CA SER A 47 16.88 -22.85 11.70
C SER A 47 17.35 -22.93 13.16
N LEU A 48 18.53 -22.38 13.47
CA LEU A 48 19.07 -22.31 14.83
C LEU A 48 18.76 -20.98 15.51
N ILE A 49 18.78 -19.90 14.73
CA ILE A 49 18.49 -18.53 15.17
C ILE A 49 17.43 -17.93 14.26
N ASN A 50 16.26 -17.68 14.83
CA ASN A 50 15.16 -17.04 14.13
C ASN A 50 14.44 -16.05 15.06
N THR A 51 13.80 -15.03 14.49
CA THR A 51 12.87 -14.16 15.22
C THR A 51 11.57 -14.88 15.58
N ASP A 52 11.19 -15.87 14.79
CA ASP A 52 10.02 -16.71 15.04
C ASP A 52 10.43 -18.00 15.77
N ALA A 53 10.00 -18.14 17.02
CA ALA A 53 10.31 -19.30 17.86
C ALA A 53 9.82 -20.63 17.25
N SER A 54 8.78 -20.62 16.42
CA SER A 54 8.25 -21.83 15.77
C SER A 54 9.17 -22.37 14.67
N GLN A 55 10.06 -21.53 14.14
CA GLN A 55 11.01 -21.89 13.09
C GLN A 55 12.35 -22.39 13.65
N VAL A 56 12.55 -22.28 14.97
CA VAL A 56 13.77 -22.71 15.64
C VAL A 56 13.74 -24.23 15.87
N ARG A 57 14.71 -24.93 15.28
CA ARG A 57 14.82 -26.39 15.24
C ARG A 57 16.08 -26.89 15.96
N ILE A 58 16.41 -26.28 17.10
CA ILE A 58 17.55 -26.71 17.93
C ILE A 58 17.35 -28.15 18.42
N SER A 59 16.13 -28.55 18.74
CA SER A 59 15.81 -29.93 19.12
C SER A 59 16.13 -30.94 18.02
N ASP A 60 15.87 -30.58 16.77
CA ASP A 60 16.11 -31.45 15.62
C ASP A 60 17.62 -31.58 15.37
N PHE A 61 18.35 -30.47 15.51
CA PHE A 61 19.82 -30.46 15.47
C PHE A 61 20.42 -31.36 16.55
N GLU A 62 19.98 -31.23 17.80
CA GLU A 62 20.45 -32.04 18.93
C GLU A 62 20.11 -33.52 18.75
N ALA A 63 18.92 -33.82 18.22
CA ALA A 63 18.50 -35.20 17.92
C ALA A 63 19.37 -35.84 16.83
N GLN A 64 19.65 -35.11 15.75
CA GLN A 64 20.50 -35.58 14.65
C GLN A 64 21.95 -35.76 15.10
N LEU A 65 22.47 -34.81 15.88
CA LEU A 65 23.81 -34.90 16.47
C LEU A 65 23.92 -36.13 17.37
N ARG A 66 22.93 -36.36 18.25
CA ARG A 66 22.88 -37.54 19.12
C ARG A 66 22.86 -38.83 18.29
N GLN A 67 22.08 -38.89 17.21
CA GLN A 67 21.99 -40.08 16.37
C GLN A 67 23.32 -40.42 15.68
N GLN A 68 24.07 -39.41 15.22
CA GLN A 68 25.38 -39.62 14.59
C GLN A 68 26.40 -40.21 15.58
N ILE A 69 26.45 -39.70 16.81
CA ILE A 69 27.44 -40.15 17.80
C ILE A 69 27.04 -41.46 18.49
N ASP A 70 25.75 -41.72 18.71
CA ASP A 70 25.30 -42.89 19.49
C ASP A 70 25.64 -44.20 18.75
N GLN A 71 25.48 -44.25 17.43
CA GLN A 71 25.84 -45.43 16.64
C GLN A 71 27.35 -45.71 16.65
N GLN A 72 28.18 -44.68 16.47
CA GLN A 72 29.64 -44.83 16.45
C GLN A 72 30.19 -45.22 17.83
N LEU A 73 29.71 -44.57 18.89
CA LEU A 73 30.16 -44.85 20.26
C LEU A 73 29.72 -46.23 20.76
N LEU A 74 28.52 -46.68 20.40
CA LEU A 74 28.05 -48.00 20.78
C LEU A 74 28.87 -49.10 20.08
N THR A 75 29.17 -48.92 18.79
CA THR A 75 29.89 -49.93 18.00
C THR A 75 31.35 -50.05 18.43
N THR A 76 32.03 -48.92 18.60
CA THR A 76 33.48 -48.89 18.86
C THR A 76 33.81 -49.03 20.35
N TYR A 77 32.99 -48.46 21.23
CA TYR A 77 33.31 -48.35 22.67
C TYR A 77 32.26 -48.99 23.60
N GLY A 78 31.11 -49.45 23.09
CA GLY A 78 30.03 -49.97 23.93
C GLY A 78 29.34 -48.90 24.79
N VAL A 79 29.49 -47.62 24.43
CA VAL A 79 28.97 -46.48 25.20
C VAL A 79 27.71 -45.93 24.54
N ARG A 80 26.69 -45.64 25.36
CA ARG A 80 25.48 -44.93 24.94
C ARG A 80 25.51 -43.47 25.39
N VAL A 81 25.04 -42.58 24.52
CA VAL A 81 24.86 -41.17 24.86
C VAL A 81 23.49 -40.94 25.50
N ALA A 82 23.49 -40.34 26.70
CA ALA A 82 22.25 -40.02 27.42
C ALA A 82 21.56 -38.78 26.85
N GLN A 83 22.30 -37.67 26.76
CA GLN A 83 21.84 -36.39 26.23
C GLN A 83 23.01 -35.64 25.59
N VAL A 84 22.68 -34.82 24.60
CA VAL A 84 23.54 -33.80 24.00
C VAL A 84 22.75 -32.50 24.00
N GLY A 85 23.43 -31.37 24.18
CA GLY A 85 22.80 -30.06 24.13
C GLY A 85 23.77 -28.99 23.67
N ILE A 86 23.24 -27.92 23.09
CA ILE A 86 24.02 -26.74 22.75
C ILE A 86 24.07 -25.80 23.97
N GLU A 87 25.27 -25.57 24.51
CA GLU A 87 25.45 -24.63 25.62
C GLU A 87 25.53 -23.18 25.14
N ARG A 88 26.29 -22.93 24.06
CA ARG A 88 26.50 -21.58 23.53
C ARG A 88 26.78 -21.59 22.04
N LEU A 89 26.12 -20.69 21.32
CA LEU A 89 26.38 -20.39 19.92
C LEU A 89 26.91 -18.95 19.81
N THR A 90 28.12 -18.79 19.26
CA THR A 90 28.73 -17.47 19.03
C THR A 90 28.97 -17.24 17.56
N LEU A 91 28.48 -16.13 17.04
CA LEU A 91 28.78 -15.67 15.68
C LEU A 91 30.01 -14.74 15.72
N PRO A 92 30.98 -14.88 14.82
CA PRO A 92 32.11 -13.95 14.73
C PRO A 92 31.63 -12.52 14.46
N SER A 93 32.14 -11.54 15.21
CA SER A 93 31.74 -10.13 15.05
C SER A 93 32.04 -9.57 13.66
N VAL A 94 33.13 -10.03 13.03
CA VAL A 94 33.56 -9.58 11.69
C VAL A 94 32.54 -9.92 10.60
N THR A 95 31.93 -11.12 10.66
CA THR A 95 30.91 -11.53 9.67
C THR A 95 29.55 -10.91 9.96
N LEU A 96 29.27 -10.61 11.22
CA LEU A 96 28.03 -9.95 11.63
C LEU A 96 27.91 -8.56 11.02
N THR A 97 28.93 -7.72 11.13
CA THR A 97 28.90 -6.34 10.59
C THR A 97 28.66 -6.34 9.08
N ALA A 98 29.41 -7.13 8.32
CA ALA A 98 29.24 -7.21 6.86
C ALA A 98 27.85 -7.70 6.44
N THR A 99 27.28 -8.67 7.19
CA THR A 99 25.93 -9.16 6.93
C THR A 99 24.87 -8.11 7.25
N VAL A 100 25.02 -7.37 8.36
CA VAL A 100 24.12 -6.30 8.76
C VAL A 100 24.14 -5.16 7.73
N ASP A 101 25.31 -4.76 7.26
CA ASP A 101 25.43 -3.73 6.22
C ASP A 101 24.77 -4.16 4.91
N ARG A 102 24.97 -5.42 4.50
CA ARG A 102 24.27 -6.00 3.34
C ARG A 102 22.75 -5.98 3.53
N MET A 103 22.26 -6.39 4.71
CA MET A 103 20.82 -6.36 5.02
C MET A 103 20.26 -4.94 5.00
N ARG A 104 21.04 -3.95 5.45
CA ARG A 104 20.63 -2.54 5.43
C ARG A 104 20.52 -2.02 4.01
N ALA A 105 21.49 -2.31 3.14
CA ALA A 105 21.45 -1.94 1.73
C ALA A 105 20.27 -2.59 1.00
N GLU A 106 20.00 -3.86 1.28
CA GLU A 106 18.85 -4.59 0.73
C GLU A 106 17.53 -3.94 1.19
N ARG A 107 17.40 -3.61 2.48
CA ARG A 107 16.21 -2.94 3.03
C ARG A 107 15.98 -1.56 2.42
N GLU A 108 17.05 -0.79 2.21
CA GLU A 108 16.96 0.52 1.56
C GLU A 108 16.49 0.39 0.10
N THR A 109 16.97 -0.63 -0.60
CA THR A 109 16.58 -0.94 -1.99
C THR A 109 15.10 -1.29 -2.06
N ILE A 110 14.62 -2.19 -1.19
CA ILE A 110 13.21 -2.57 -1.08
C ILE A 110 12.34 -1.36 -0.72
N ALA A 111 12.78 -0.52 0.21
CA ALA A 111 12.05 0.68 0.61
C ALA A 111 11.93 1.69 -0.55
N THR A 112 13.01 1.88 -1.30
CA THR A 112 13.07 2.75 -2.48
C THR A 112 12.14 2.23 -3.57
N GLU A 113 12.17 0.92 -3.86
CA GLU A 113 11.29 0.29 -4.84
C GLU A 113 9.82 0.46 -4.47
N ARG A 114 9.45 0.14 -3.22
CA ARG A 114 8.07 0.32 -2.72
C ARG A 114 7.61 1.77 -2.80
N THR A 115 8.50 2.72 -2.47
CA THR A 115 8.20 4.15 -2.57
C THR A 115 7.97 4.56 -4.03
N ALA A 116 8.79 4.04 -4.95
CA ALA A 116 8.64 4.31 -6.39
C ALA A 116 7.32 3.73 -6.94
N VAL A 117 6.95 2.51 -6.52
CA VAL A 117 5.66 1.90 -6.87
C VAL A 117 4.49 2.74 -6.35
N GLY A 118 4.50 3.10 -5.07
CA GLY A 118 3.43 3.94 -4.50
C GLY A 118 3.31 5.31 -5.17
N LYS A 119 4.43 5.94 -5.52
CA LYS A 119 4.43 7.20 -6.29
C LYS A 119 3.82 7.03 -7.69
N ARG A 120 4.14 5.93 -8.38
CA ARG A 120 3.62 5.63 -9.71
C ARG A 120 2.11 5.42 -9.68
N GLU A 121 1.62 4.61 -8.75
CA GLU A 121 0.19 4.34 -8.59
C GLU A 121 -0.57 5.62 -8.22
N ALA A 122 -0.04 6.41 -7.28
CA ALA A 122 -0.63 7.70 -6.92
C ALA A 122 -0.70 8.68 -8.09
N ALA A 123 0.34 8.74 -8.93
CA ALA A 123 0.35 9.58 -10.12
C ALA A 123 -0.68 9.13 -11.16
N GLN A 124 -0.84 7.81 -11.36
CA GLN A 124 -1.86 7.26 -12.26
C GLN A 124 -3.27 7.60 -11.77
N ILE A 125 -3.56 7.39 -10.49
CA ILE A 125 -4.88 7.71 -9.90
C ILE A 125 -5.19 9.20 -10.05
N ARG A 126 -4.22 10.08 -9.74
CA ARG A 126 -4.41 11.54 -9.89
C ARG A 126 -4.68 11.92 -11.34
N SER A 127 -3.89 11.40 -12.28
CA SER A 127 -4.06 11.71 -13.70
C SER A 127 -5.42 11.23 -14.24
N ALA A 128 -5.87 10.04 -13.83
CA ALA A 128 -7.19 9.53 -14.16
C ALA A 128 -8.30 10.42 -13.58
N ALA A 129 -8.21 10.76 -12.29
CA ALA A 129 -9.19 11.62 -11.63
C ALA A 129 -9.27 13.02 -12.26
N GLU A 130 -8.13 13.62 -12.62
CA GLU A 130 -8.09 14.91 -13.34
C GLU A 130 -8.73 14.81 -14.73
N ARG A 131 -8.48 13.73 -15.46
CA ARG A 131 -9.10 13.48 -16.76
C ARG A 131 -10.62 13.38 -16.62
N ASP A 132 -11.09 12.60 -15.66
CA ASP A 132 -12.53 12.37 -15.46
C ASP A 132 -13.22 13.65 -14.98
N ALA A 133 -12.57 14.44 -14.12
CA ALA A 133 -13.07 15.76 -13.71
C ALA A 133 -13.21 16.71 -14.91
N ARG A 134 -12.22 16.75 -15.82
CA ARG A 134 -12.30 17.57 -17.04
C ARG A 134 -13.43 17.14 -17.96
N ILE A 135 -13.62 15.83 -18.15
CA ILE A 135 -14.71 15.29 -18.97
C ILE A 135 -16.06 15.67 -18.35
N MET A 136 -16.22 15.44 -17.05
CA MET A 136 -17.46 15.77 -16.33
C MET A 136 -17.79 17.26 -16.40
N GLN A 137 -16.79 18.13 -16.26
CA GLN A 137 -16.98 19.58 -16.37
C GLN A 137 -17.36 20.00 -17.79
N ALA A 138 -16.73 19.41 -18.81
CA ALA A 138 -17.07 19.65 -20.21
C ALA A 138 -18.52 19.23 -20.50
N ASP A 139 -18.92 18.02 -20.08
CA ASP A 139 -20.27 17.50 -20.25
C ASP A 139 -21.31 18.37 -19.53
N ALA A 140 -21.00 18.83 -18.31
CA ALA A 140 -21.87 19.74 -17.56
C ALA A 140 -22.03 21.08 -18.27
N THR A 141 -20.95 21.61 -18.86
CA THR A 141 -20.98 22.88 -19.61
C THR A 141 -21.84 22.76 -20.87
N VAL A 142 -21.70 21.66 -21.62
CA VAL A 142 -22.53 21.38 -22.81
C VAL A 142 -24.01 21.30 -22.41
N LYS A 143 -24.33 20.52 -21.38
CA LYS A 143 -25.72 20.40 -20.90
C LYS A 143 -26.31 21.73 -20.45
N ALA A 144 -25.53 22.57 -19.77
CA ALA A 144 -25.97 23.90 -19.36
C ALA A 144 -26.25 24.79 -20.57
N ALA A 145 -25.36 24.79 -21.57
CA ALA A 145 -25.55 25.54 -22.81
C ALA A 145 -26.79 25.09 -23.59
N ASP A 146 -27.06 23.78 -23.66
CA ASP A 146 -28.25 23.23 -24.31
C ASP A 146 -29.54 23.68 -23.61
N ILE A 147 -29.57 23.62 -22.28
CA ILE A 147 -30.72 24.08 -21.48
C ILE A 147 -30.96 25.59 -21.68
N GLU A 148 -29.89 26.40 -21.67
CA GLU A 148 -30.00 27.83 -21.94
C GLU A 148 -30.49 28.11 -23.36
N ALA A 149 -29.99 27.39 -24.37
CA ALA A 149 -30.42 27.54 -25.75
C ALA A 149 -31.91 27.19 -25.90
N GLN A 150 -32.36 26.08 -25.30
CA GLN A 150 -33.76 25.67 -25.31
C GLN A 150 -34.65 26.71 -24.61
N SER A 151 -34.21 27.23 -23.46
CA SER A 151 -34.91 28.28 -22.73
C SER A 151 -35.05 29.57 -23.54
N ARG A 152 -33.99 29.97 -24.27
CA ARG A 152 -34.03 31.14 -25.17
C ARG A 152 -34.99 30.94 -26.33
N VAL A 153 -35.03 29.74 -26.93
CA VAL A 153 -35.97 29.40 -28.00
C VAL A 153 -37.40 29.48 -27.50
N GLU A 154 -37.70 28.88 -26.34
CA GLU A 154 -39.03 28.91 -25.75
C GLU A 154 -39.47 30.34 -25.39
N ALA A 155 -38.58 31.13 -24.78
CA ALA A 155 -38.84 32.53 -24.49
C ALA A 155 -39.14 33.33 -25.77
N ALA A 156 -38.34 33.14 -26.83
CA ALA A 156 -38.56 33.80 -28.12
C ALA A 156 -39.90 33.40 -28.75
N GLN A 157 -40.31 32.13 -28.64
CA GLN A 157 -41.63 31.68 -29.11
C GLN A 157 -42.78 32.31 -28.31
N ILE A 158 -42.65 32.45 -26.99
CA ILE A 158 -43.64 33.13 -26.14
C ILE A 158 -43.74 34.60 -26.54
N TYR A 159 -42.60 35.30 -26.68
CA TYR A 159 -42.59 36.70 -27.12
C TYR A 159 -43.17 36.86 -28.52
N GLY A 160 -42.85 35.97 -29.46
CA GLY A 160 -43.41 35.97 -30.81
C GLY A 160 -44.94 35.80 -30.80
N ARG A 161 -45.47 34.88 -30.00
CA ARG A 161 -46.92 34.70 -29.82
C ARG A 161 -47.59 35.93 -29.20
N ALA A 162 -46.97 36.51 -28.16
CA ALA A 162 -47.48 37.72 -27.52
C ALA A 162 -47.50 38.93 -28.48
N TYR A 163 -46.43 39.10 -29.26
CA TYR A 163 -46.35 40.14 -30.30
C TYR A 163 -47.40 39.94 -31.39
N ALA A 164 -47.59 38.72 -31.88
CA ALA A 164 -48.58 38.41 -32.91
C ALA A 164 -50.03 38.69 -32.47
N GLY A 165 -50.34 38.58 -31.17
CA GLY A 165 -51.67 38.89 -30.64
C GLY A 165 -52.03 40.38 -30.72
N ASN A 166 -51.14 41.27 -30.28
CA ASN A 166 -51.29 42.72 -30.48
C ASN A 166 -49.91 43.42 -30.44
N PRO A 167 -49.34 43.76 -31.61
CA PRO A 167 -48.01 44.37 -31.70
C PRO A 167 -47.86 45.71 -30.97
N GLN A 168 -48.91 46.54 -30.98
CA GLN A 168 -48.87 47.87 -30.39
C GLN A 168 -48.88 47.80 -28.86
N LEU A 169 -49.77 46.97 -28.29
CA LEU A 169 -49.85 46.75 -26.84
C LEU A 169 -48.57 46.10 -26.30
N TYR A 170 -48.01 45.13 -27.03
CA TYR A 170 -46.74 44.48 -26.66
C TYR A 170 -45.59 45.50 -26.56
N ASN A 171 -45.42 46.34 -27.59
CA ASN A 171 -44.35 47.35 -27.62
C ASN A 171 -44.49 48.36 -26.47
N LEU A 172 -45.71 48.78 -26.16
CA LEU A 172 -45.99 49.66 -25.03
C LEU A 172 -45.60 49.01 -23.71
N LEU A 173 -46.14 47.82 -23.42
CA LEU A 173 -45.84 47.10 -22.16
C LEU A 173 -44.35 46.81 -22.02
N ARG A 174 -43.67 46.42 -23.12
CA ARG A 174 -42.23 46.17 -23.09
C ARG A 174 -41.43 47.43 -22.82
N SER A 175 -41.82 48.57 -23.40
CA SER A 175 -41.15 49.85 -23.12
C SER A 175 -41.29 50.26 -21.65
N LEU A 176 -42.47 50.08 -21.05
CA LEU A 176 -42.72 50.36 -19.63
C LEU A 176 -41.92 49.42 -18.71
N ASP A 177 -41.82 48.14 -19.06
CA ASP A 177 -41.01 47.17 -18.31
C ASP A 177 -39.51 47.53 -18.36
N THR A 178 -38.99 47.90 -19.54
CA THR A 178 -37.60 48.36 -19.66
C THR A 178 -37.34 49.66 -18.87
N LEU A 179 -38.32 50.56 -18.80
CA LEU A 179 -38.25 51.76 -17.97
C LEU A 179 -38.15 51.41 -16.49
N GLY A 180 -38.95 50.45 -16.02
CA GLY A 180 -38.90 49.94 -14.65
C GLY A 180 -37.54 49.34 -14.27
N THR A 181 -36.86 48.68 -15.22
CA THR A 181 -35.52 48.12 -14.95
C THR A 181 -34.38 49.15 -14.93
N VAL A 182 -34.52 50.26 -15.68
CA VAL A 182 -33.46 51.27 -15.84
C VAL A 182 -33.55 52.35 -14.75
N VAL A 183 -34.74 52.59 -14.20
CA VAL A 183 -34.98 53.65 -13.20
C VAL A 183 -34.79 53.11 -11.78
N THR A 184 -33.66 53.47 -11.16
CA THR A 184 -33.32 53.18 -9.76
C THR A 184 -33.45 54.47 -8.92
N PRO A 185 -33.68 54.43 -7.58
CA PRO A 185 -34.01 55.61 -6.77
C PRO A 185 -32.98 56.76 -6.77
N GLY A 186 -31.75 56.53 -7.23
CA GLY A 186 -30.68 57.53 -7.30
C GLY A 186 -30.31 58.03 -8.70
N THR A 187 -30.96 57.54 -9.77
CA THR A 187 -30.52 57.80 -11.14
C THR A 187 -31.08 59.13 -11.67
N LYS A 188 -30.23 60.14 -11.86
CA LYS A 188 -30.58 61.37 -12.59
C LYS A 188 -30.26 61.19 -14.07
N ILE A 189 -31.30 60.94 -14.85
CA ILE A 189 -31.21 60.65 -16.28
C ILE A 189 -31.58 61.91 -17.07
N ILE A 190 -30.67 62.42 -17.90
CA ILE A 190 -30.92 63.54 -18.82
C ILE A 190 -31.11 62.95 -20.22
N LEU A 191 -32.35 62.96 -20.72
CA LEU A 191 -32.71 62.34 -22.01
C LEU A 191 -33.65 63.25 -22.80
N ARG A 192 -33.64 63.04 -24.12
CA ARG A 192 -34.66 63.58 -25.01
C ARG A 192 -35.94 62.74 -24.91
N THR A 193 -37.08 63.40 -24.77
CA THR A 193 -38.42 62.78 -24.64
C THR A 193 -38.94 62.12 -25.92
N ASP A 194 -38.23 62.24 -27.03
CA ASP A 194 -38.63 61.73 -28.35
C ASP A 194 -38.03 60.35 -28.72
N ALA A 195 -37.15 59.79 -27.89
CA ALA A 195 -36.47 58.51 -28.13
C ALA A 195 -37.07 57.33 -27.33
N ALA A 196 -36.94 56.11 -27.85
CA ALA A 196 -37.32 54.88 -27.13
C ALA A 196 -36.36 54.63 -25.93
N PRO A 197 -36.85 54.09 -24.80
CA PRO A 197 -38.21 53.62 -24.52
C PRO A 197 -39.19 54.69 -24.01
N PHE A 198 -38.74 55.93 -23.74
CA PHE A 198 -39.53 56.97 -23.07
C PHE A 198 -40.60 57.63 -23.93
N ARG A 199 -40.50 57.55 -25.27
CA ARG A 199 -41.53 58.02 -26.21
C ARG A 199 -42.93 57.46 -25.89
N ALA A 200 -43.00 56.24 -25.36
CA ALA A 200 -44.25 55.60 -24.95
C ALA A 200 -45.01 56.33 -23.84
N LEU A 201 -44.30 57.07 -22.97
CA LEU A 201 -44.91 57.86 -21.89
C LEU A 201 -45.52 59.18 -22.40
N VAL A 202 -45.10 59.65 -23.59
CA VAL A 202 -45.51 60.95 -24.15
C VAL A 202 -46.59 60.78 -25.22
N ASP A 203 -46.43 59.83 -26.14
CA ASP A 203 -47.31 59.66 -27.31
C ASP A 203 -48.57 58.82 -27.01
N GLY A 204 -48.55 57.96 -25.98
CA GLY A 204 -49.60 56.95 -25.74
C GLY A 204 -49.76 55.94 -26.91
N PRO A 205 -50.58 54.89 -26.75
CA PRO A 205 -50.92 54.00 -27.87
C PRO A 205 -51.78 54.76 -28.89
N LYS A 206 -51.36 54.78 -30.16
CA LYS A 206 -51.96 55.67 -31.17
C LYS A 206 -53.32 55.24 -31.75
N ASP A 207 -53.86 54.07 -31.43
CA ASP A 207 -55.21 53.67 -31.87
C ASP A 207 -55.88 52.66 -30.92
N LEU A 208 -56.23 53.08 -29.70
CA LEU A 208 -57.26 52.38 -28.93
C LEU A 208 -58.62 52.92 -29.38
N GLN A 209 -59.15 52.38 -30.49
CA GLN A 209 -60.59 52.45 -30.71
C GLN A 209 -61.30 51.60 -29.65
N PRO A 210 -62.43 52.06 -29.09
CA PRO A 210 -63.16 51.35 -28.05
C PRO A 210 -63.67 49.98 -28.50
#